data_AF-A0A644UQ98-F1
#
_entry.id   AF-A0A644UQ98-F1
#
_cell.length_a   1.000
_cell.length_b   1.000
_cell.length_c   1.000
_cell.angle_alpha   90.00
_cell.angle_beta   90.00
_cell.angle_gamma   90.00
#
_symmetry.space_group_name_H-M   'P 1'
#
loop_
_entity.id
_entity.type
_entity.pdbx_description
1 polymer ?
#
loop_
_entity_poly.entity_id
_entity_poly.type
_entity_poly.pdbx_seq_one_letter_code
_entity_poly.pdbx_strand_id
1 'polypeptide(L)'
;MDLSKILSISGKPGLFTLISQAKSGALIESLLDGKRQTAFANAKISSLQDISIFTIDEDIPLVKVFQEIYKKEEGKDCIDPKSDSKKLIAYMTEIVPNFDSERVYVSDMKKLFTWYNLLNSKGLIDLKEEIEAETETQSEQKDSE
;
A
#
# COMPACT_ATOMS: atom_id res chain seq x y z
N MET A 1 5.62 -11.39 -0.29
CA MET A 1 5.98 -9.98 -0.41
C MET A 1 6.03 -9.32 0.97
N ASP A 2 7.23 -9.02 1.47
CA ASP A 2 7.39 -8.38 2.78
C ASP A 2 7.16 -6.86 2.72
N LEU A 3 5.89 -6.44 2.70
CA LEU A 3 5.49 -5.04 2.74
C LEU A 3 5.82 -4.35 4.08
N SER A 4 6.17 -5.10 5.14
CA SER A 4 6.60 -4.55 6.44
C SER A 4 7.84 -3.67 6.31
N LYS A 5 8.69 -3.96 5.32
CA LYS A 5 9.92 -3.21 5.04
C LYS A 5 9.70 -2.04 4.09
N ILE A 6 8.51 -1.89 3.50
CA ILE A 6 8.21 -0.78 2.62
C ILE A 6 7.49 0.30 3.41
N LEU A 7 8.07 1.49 3.40
CA LEU A 7 7.67 2.62 4.20
C LEU A 7 7.19 3.75 3.28
N SER A 8 6.10 4.38 3.67
CA SER A 8 5.68 5.69 3.18
C SER A 8 6.08 6.76 4.18
N ILE A 9 6.49 7.93 3.68
CA ILE A 9 6.80 9.09 4.52
C ILE A 9 5.89 10.24 4.10
N SER A 10 5.05 10.70 5.02
CA SER A 10 4.15 11.81 4.75
C SER A 10 4.93 13.05 4.30
N GLY A 11 4.50 13.67 3.20
CA GLY A 11 5.15 14.84 2.61
C GLY A 11 6.35 14.53 1.71
N LYS A 12 6.79 13.27 1.59
CA LYS A 12 7.79 12.85 0.61
C LYS A 12 7.16 12.01 -0.51
N PRO A 13 7.52 12.25 -1.78
CA PRO A 13 7.04 11.42 -2.87
C PRO A 13 7.73 10.04 -2.85
N GLY A 14 6.99 9.02 -3.31
CA GLY A 14 7.49 7.66 -3.48
C GLY A 14 7.38 6.79 -2.22
N LEU A 15 8.15 5.71 -2.26
CA LEU A 15 8.23 4.68 -1.23
C LEU A 15 9.69 4.43 -0.87
N PHE A 16 9.92 3.92 0.33
CA PHE A 16 11.25 3.70 0.86
C PHE A 16 11.37 2.32 1.48
N THR A 17 12.47 1.62 1.24
CA THR A 17 12.76 0.35 1.90
C THR A 17 13.54 0.59 3.18
N LEU A 18 13.13 -0.03 4.27
CA LEU A 18 13.88 -0.06 5.53
C LEU A 18 15.15 -0.91 5.37
N ILE A 19 16.31 -0.29 5.53
CA ILE A 19 17.62 -0.98 5.48
C ILE A 19 18.05 -1.38 6.89
N SER A 20 17.98 -0.45 7.85
CA SER A 20 18.33 -0.72 9.25
C SER A 20 17.75 0.31 10.19
N GLN A 21 17.48 -0.07 11.44
CA GLN A 21 17.16 0.90 12.48
C GLN A 21 18.42 1.58 13.02
N ALA A 22 18.30 2.86 13.38
CA ALA A 22 19.38 3.68 13.92
C ALA A 22 18.90 4.40 15.19
N LYS A 23 19.83 4.82 16.06
CA LYS A 23 19.45 5.56 17.30
C LYS A 23 18.65 6.83 17.05
N SER A 24 18.85 7.49 15.91
CA SER A 24 18.18 8.74 15.53
C SER A 24 16.97 8.53 14.59
N GLY A 25 16.61 7.28 14.26
CA GLY A 25 15.53 6.96 13.33
C GLY A 25 15.79 5.67 12.54
N ALA A 26 15.67 5.73 11.22
CA ALA A 26 15.88 4.58 10.34
C ALA A 26 16.72 4.94 9.12
N LEU A 27 17.65 4.07 8.74
CA LEU A 27 18.30 4.14 7.44
C LEU A 27 17.36 3.51 6.41
N ILE A 28 17.00 4.30 5.41
CA ILE A 28 16.04 3.90 4.37
C ILE A 28 16.65 4.12 2.98
N GLU A 29 16.14 3.39 2.01
CA GLU A 29 16.51 3.50 0.59
C GLU A 29 15.29 3.86 -0.24
N SER A 30 15.38 4.92 -1.04
CA SER A 30 14.30 5.38 -1.90
C SER A 30 14.10 4.43 -3.08
N LEU A 31 12.86 3.98 -3.29
CA LEU A 31 12.50 3.15 -4.44
C LEU A 31 12.47 3.96 -5.75
N LEU A 32 12.44 5.29 -5.70
CA LEU A 32 12.45 6.12 -6.91
C LEU A 32 13.84 6.19 -7.55
N ASP A 33 14.86 6.47 -6.74
CA ASP A 33 16.21 6.81 -7.22
C ASP A 33 17.32 5.93 -6.62
N GLY A 34 16.98 4.98 -5.73
CA GLY A 34 17.95 4.10 -5.07
C GLY A 34 18.83 4.81 -4.03
N LYS A 35 18.54 6.08 -3.70
CA LYS A 35 19.36 6.83 -2.75
C LYS A 35 19.02 6.47 -1.31
N ARG A 36 20.07 6.30 -0.51
CA ARG A 36 19.96 6.09 0.92
C ARG A 36 19.86 7.41 1.66
N GLN A 37 18.99 7.46 2.65
CA GLN A 37 18.81 8.60 3.53
C GLN A 37 18.37 8.17 4.92
N THR A 38 18.56 9.04 5.90
CA THR A 38 18.04 8.82 7.24
C THR A 38 16.64 9.38 7.35
N ALA A 39 15.66 8.53 7.64
CA ALA A 39 14.34 8.95 8.10
C ALA A 39 14.43 9.19 9.61
N PHE A 40 14.28 10.45 10.03
CA PHE A 40 14.33 10.82 11.44
C PHE A 40 13.04 10.37 12.16
N ALA A 41 13.14 10.08 13.45
CA ALA A 41 12.02 9.58 14.26
C ALA A 41 10.81 10.54 14.35
N ASN A 42 11.01 11.83 14.06
CA ASN A 42 9.94 12.83 14.01
C ASN A 42 9.19 12.84 12.67
N ALA A 43 9.67 12.11 11.65
CA ALA A 43 8.96 11.97 10.40
C ALA A 43 7.73 11.08 10.60
N LYS A 44 6.62 11.41 9.94
CA LYS A 44 5.42 10.56 9.90
C LYS A 44 5.67 9.41 8.94
N ILE A 45 6.30 8.36 9.45
CA ILE A 45 6.63 7.13 8.74
C ILE A 45 5.50 6.13 8.98
N SER A 46 4.99 5.52 7.93
CA SER A 46 3.98 4.47 7.99
C SER A 46 4.42 3.29 7.14
N SER A 47 4.39 2.08 7.71
CA SER A 47 4.59 0.85 6.95
C SER A 47 3.43 0.64 5.99
N LEU A 48 3.71 0.13 4.79
CA LEU A 48 2.64 -0.20 3.84
C LEU A 48 1.75 -1.34 4.32
N GLN A 49 2.28 -2.22 5.18
CA GLN A 49 1.51 -3.29 5.80
C GLN A 49 0.44 -2.76 6.77
N ASP A 50 0.70 -1.63 7.43
CA ASP A 50 -0.21 -1.04 8.43
C ASP A 50 -1.30 -0.16 7.79
N ILE A 51 -1.24 0.05 6.47
CA ILE A 51 -2.19 0.90 5.75
C ILE A 51 -3.29 0.03 5.15
N SER A 52 -4.52 0.39 5.44
CA SER A 52 -5.73 -0.22 4.89
C SER A 52 -6.60 0.82 4.17
N ILE A 53 -7.46 0.34 3.28
CA ILE A 53 -8.51 1.10 2.64
C ILE A 53 -9.80 0.90 3.42
N PHE A 54 -10.41 2.01 3.82
CA PHE A 54 -11.71 1.99 4.49
C PHE A 54 -12.79 1.45 3.54
N THR A 55 -13.54 0.46 4.02
CA THR A 55 -14.73 -0.03 3.33
C THR A 55 -15.94 0.06 4.26
N ILE A 56 -17.12 -0.24 3.73
CA ILE A 56 -18.37 -0.19 4.50
C ILE A 56 -18.38 -1.25 5.63
N ASP A 57 -17.73 -2.40 5.41
CA ASP A 57 -17.77 -3.53 6.34
C ASP A 57 -16.44 -3.70 7.09
N GLU A 58 -15.40 -4.15 6.38
CA GLU A 58 -14.08 -4.46 6.93
C GLU A 58 -13.00 -3.78 6.10
N ASP A 59 -12.08 -3.09 6.77
CA ASP A 59 -10.99 -2.40 6.10
C ASP A 59 -10.08 -3.39 5.37
N ILE A 60 -9.78 -3.09 4.09
CA ILE A 60 -8.98 -3.99 3.26
C ILE A 60 -7.52 -3.52 3.29
N PRO A 61 -6.56 -4.37 3.72
CA PRO A 61 -5.14 -4.03 3.68
C PRO A 61 -4.67 -3.71 2.26
N LEU A 62 -3.74 -2.74 2.12
CA LEU A 62 -3.17 -2.39 0.81
C LEU A 62 -2.54 -3.58 0.08
N VAL A 63 -2.00 -4.55 0.83
CA VAL A 63 -1.45 -5.80 0.29
C VAL A 63 -2.48 -6.48 -0.62
N LYS A 64 -3.71 -6.66 -0.13
CA LYS A 64 -4.80 -7.30 -0.87
C LYS A 64 -5.20 -6.46 -2.08
N VAL A 65 -5.32 -5.14 -1.90
CA VAL A 65 -5.67 -4.23 -3.02
C VAL A 65 -4.63 -4.29 -4.14
N PHE A 66 -3.33 -4.28 -3.81
CA PHE A 66 -2.27 -4.40 -4.82
C PHE A 66 -2.27 -5.76 -5.52
N GLN A 67 -2.60 -6.84 -4.82
CA GLN A 67 -2.75 -8.16 -5.43
C GLN A 67 -3.91 -8.20 -6.42
N GLU A 68 -5.06 -7.65 -6.05
CA GLU A 68 -6.22 -7.56 -6.95
C GLU A 68 -5.91 -6.76 -8.21
N ILE A 69 -5.22 -5.62 -8.07
CA ILE A 69 -4.74 -4.83 -9.21
C ILE A 69 -3.76 -5.65 -10.06
N TYR A 70 -2.80 -6.33 -9.43
CA TYR A 70 -1.80 -7.15 -10.14
C TYR A 70 -2.44 -8.29 -10.93
N LYS A 71 -3.40 -9.00 -10.35
CA LYS A 71 -4.16 -10.06 -11.01
C LYS A 71 -4.93 -9.51 -12.21
N LYS A 72 -5.62 -8.37 -12.03
CA LYS A 72 -6.41 -7.73 -13.08
C LYS A 72 -5.57 -7.24 -14.25
N GLU A 73 -4.43 -6.63 -13.97
CA GLU A 73 -3.53 -6.07 -14.98
C GLU A 73 -2.50 -7.09 -15.50
N GLU A 74 -2.55 -8.34 -15.03
CA GLU A 74 -1.60 -9.40 -15.37
C GLU A 74 -0.13 -8.99 -15.15
N GLY A 75 0.13 -8.32 -14.01
CA GLY A 75 1.45 -7.79 -13.66
C GLY A 75 1.89 -6.55 -14.43
N LYS A 76 0.96 -5.88 -15.11
CA LYS A 76 1.21 -4.57 -15.74
C LYS A 76 0.87 -3.43 -14.79
N ASP A 77 1.29 -2.24 -15.21
CA ASP A 77 0.96 -1.00 -14.51
C ASP A 77 -0.55 -0.74 -14.57
N CYS A 78 -1.09 -0.19 -13.49
CA CYS A 78 -2.50 0.17 -13.38
C CYS A 78 -2.78 1.53 -14.03
N ILE A 79 -4.00 2.03 -13.85
CA ILE A 79 -4.45 3.35 -14.33
C ILE A 79 -3.45 4.47 -14.00
N ASP A 80 -3.27 5.41 -14.93
CA ASP A 80 -2.44 6.59 -14.70
C ASP A 80 -3.00 7.40 -13.51
N PRO A 81 -2.24 7.60 -12.41
CA PRO A 81 -2.67 8.40 -11.26
C PRO A 81 -2.99 9.86 -11.59
N LYS A 82 -2.59 10.35 -12.76
CA LYS A 82 -2.92 11.70 -13.27
C LYS A 82 -4.23 11.76 -14.05
N SER A 83 -4.92 10.62 -14.20
CA SER A 83 -6.23 10.54 -14.83
C SER A 83 -7.28 11.39 -14.10
N ASP A 84 -8.38 11.64 -14.81
CA ASP A 84 -9.55 12.32 -14.26
C ASP A 84 -10.10 11.59 -13.01
N SER A 85 -10.55 12.36 -12.03
CA SER A 85 -11.09 11.83 -10.77
C SER A 85 -12.19 10.78 -10.99
N LYS A 86 -13.06 10.95 -11.99
CA LYS A 86 -14.11 9.97 -12.29
C LYS A 86 -13.55 8.63 -12.73
N LYS A 87 -12.46 8.64 -13.52
CA LYS A 87 -11.80 7.41 -13.97
C LYS A 87 -11.11 6.70 -12.82
N LEU A 88 -10.47 7.45 -11.93
CA LEU A 88 -9.82 6.91 -10.74
C LEU A 88 -10.83 6.25 -9.79
N ILE A 89 -11.98 6.90 -9.58
CA ILE A 89 -13.07 6.36 -8.77
C ILE A 89 -13.63 5.10 -9.43
N ALA A 90 -13.94 5.13 -10.72
CA ALA A 90 -14.45 3.96 -11.43
C ALA A 90 -13.49 2.76 -11.34
N TYR A 91 -12.20 3.00 -11.55
CA TYR A 91 -11.18 1.96 -11.40
C TYR A 91 -11.10 1.42 -9.97
N MET A 92 -11.16 2.30 -8.96
CA MET A 92 -11.18 1.88 -7.56
C MET A 92 -12.43 1.05 -7.24
N THR A 93 -13.61 1.41 -7.74
CA THR A 93 -14.84 0.62 -7.57
C THR A 93 -14.73 -0.76 -8.21
N GLU A 94 -13.99 -0.89 -9.32
CA GLU A 94 -13.77 -2.21 -9.93
C GLU A 94 -12.84 -3.11 -9.11
N ILE A 95 -11.96 -2.55 -8.29
CA ILE A 95 -11.03 -3.32 -7.42
C ILE A 95 -11.63 -3.53 -6.02
N VAL A 96 -12.19 -2.48 -5.44
CA VAL A 96 -12.80 -2.45 -4.10
C VAL A 96 -14.21 -1.86 -4.22
N PRO A 97 -15.22 -2.63 -4.64
CA PRO A 97 -16.57 -2.10 -4.91
C PRO A 97 -17.27 -1.49 -3.70
N ASN A 98 -16.86 -1.84 -2.49
CA ASN A 98 -17.43 -1.40 -1.22
C ASN A 98 -16.58 -0.35 -0.47
N PHE A 99 -15.63 0.31 -1.14
CA PHE A 99 -14.80 1.34 -0.47
C PHE A 99 -15.66 2.51 0.04
N ASP A 100 -15.31 3.07 1.19
CA ASP A 100 -16.00 4.21 1.78
C ASP A 100 -15.60 5.51 1.08
N SER A 101 -16.48 6.03 0.23
CA SER A 101 -16.24 7.28 -0.52
C SER A 101 -16.18 8.56 0.33
N GLU A 102 -16.64 8.53 1.58
CA GLU A 102 -16.52 9.66 2.51
C GLU A 102 -15.15 9.70 3.19
N ARG A 103 -14.50 8.54 3.34
CA ARG A 103 -13.18 8.41 3.99
C ARG A 103 -12.03 8.28 3.00
N VAL A 104 -12.28 7.71 1.83
CA VAL A 104 -11.25 7.46 0.81
C VAL A 104 -11.32 8.57 -0.24
N TYR A 105 -10.42 9.54 -0.13
CA TYR A 105 -10.37 10.65 -1.07
C TYR A 105 -9.64 10.28 -2.36
N VAL A 106 -9.92 11.02 -3.44
CA VAL A 106 -9.22 10.87 -4.73
C VAL A 106 -7.70 11.00 -4.56
N SER A 107 -7.21 11.82 -3.64
CA SER A 107 -5.78 11.93 -3.34
C SER A 107 -5.17 10.63 -2.83
N ASP A 108 -5.91 9.84 -2.07
CA ASP A 108 -5.43 8.59 -1.51
C ASP A 108 -5.46 7.49 -2.57
N MET A 109 -6.48 7.47 -3.43
CA MET A 109 -6.50 6.63 -4.65
C MET A 109 -5.29 6.93 -5.54
N LYS A 110 -4.98 8.21 -5.78
CA LYS A 110 -3.80 8.62 -6.56
C LYS A 110 -2.49 8.13 -5.95
N LYS A 111 -2.35 8.24 -4.61
CA LYS A 111 -1.16 7.71 -3.91
C LYS A 111 -1.07 6.20 -4.07
N LEU A 112 -2.19 5.49 -3.88
CA LEU A 112 -2.27 4.04 -4.01
C LEU A 112 -1.81 3.57 -5.39
N PHE A 113 -2.38 4.11 -6.47
CA PHE A 113 -2.01 3.73 -7.84
C PHE A 113 -0.55 4.10 -8.16
N THR A 114 -0.06 5.23 -7.64
CA THR A 114 1.36 5.61 -7.78
C THR A 114 2.27 4.59 -7.10
N TRP A 115 1.90 4.15 -5.89
CA TRP A 115 2.65 3.16 -5.13
C TRP A 115 2.64 1.79 -5.80
N TYR A 116 1.47 1.35 -6.27
CA TYR A 116 1.34 0.11 -7.04
C TYR A 116 2.27 0.13 -8.26
N ASN A 117 2.18 1.15 -9.12
CA ASN A 117 3.02 1.26 -10.33
C ASN A 117 4.52 1.28 -9.97
N LEU A 118 4.89 1.98 -8.89
CA LEU A 118 6.28 2.01 -8.43
C LEU A 118 6.76 0.61 -7.99
N LEU A 119 5.97 -0.09 -7.19
CA LEU A 119 6.30 -1.45 -6.72
C LEU A 119 6.36 -2.44 -7.88
N ASN A 120 5.41 -2.35 -8.82
CA ASN A 120 5.36 -3.19 -10.02
C ASN A 120 6.58 -2.97 -10.90
N SER A 121 6.96 -1.72 -11.14
CA SER A 121 8.15 -1.38 -11.95
C SER A 121 9.47 -1.91 -11.38
N LYS A 122 9.51 -2.18 -10.07
CA LYS A 122 10.65 -2.77 -9.36
C LYS A 122 10.56 -4.29 -9.24
N GLY A 123 9.49 -4.91 -9.73
CA GLY A 123 9.23 -6.34 -9.56
C GLY A 123 9.04 -6.74 -8.10
N LEU A 124 8.60 -5.81 -7.25
CA LEU A 124 8.43 -6.06 -5.82
C LEU A 124 7.05 -6.66 -5.51
N ILE A 125 6.09 -6.53 -6.44
CA ILE A 125 4.77 -7.18 -6.32
C ILE A 125 4.91 -8.62 -6.83
N ASP A 126 5.00 -9.57 -5.89
CA ASP A 126 5.05 -11.00 -6.17
C ASP A 126 3.82 -11.69 -5.55
N LEU A 127 3.05 -12.39 -6.37
CA LEU A 127 1.79 -13.08 -5.99
C LEU A 127 2.01 -14.32 -5.11
N LYS A 128 3.26 -14.70 -4.82
CA LYS A 128 3.57 -15.94 -4.09
C LYS A 128 3.08 -16.01 -2.64
N GLU A 129 2.51 -14.93 -2.10
CA GLU A 129 1.99 -14.88 -0.73
C GLU A 129 0.48 -15.14 -0.62
N GLU A 130 -0.13 -15.74 -1.65
CA GLU A 130 -1.55 -16.11 -1.65
C GLU A 130 -1.89 -17.27 -0.68
N ILE A 131 -0.90 -17.89 -0.02
CA ILE A 131 -1.13 -19.12 0.77
C ILE A 131 -1.23 -18.88 2.28
N GLU A 132 -0.67 -17.79 2.84
CA GLU A 132 -0.64 -17.61 4.32
C GLU A 132 -1.64 -16.57 4.85
N ALA A 133 -2.04 -15.57 4.05
CA ALA A 133 -2.84 -14.44 4.54
C ALA A 133 -4.36 -14.70 4.66
N GLU A 134 -4.88 -15.81 4.13
CA GLU A 134 -6.28 -16.22 4.37
C GLU A 134 -6.48 -16.93 5.72
N THR A 135 -5.40 -17.30 6.42
CA THR A 135 -5.48 -18.07 7.67
C THR A 135 -5.51 -17.25 8.96
N GLU A 136 -5.14 -15.96 8.96
CA GLU A 136 -4.96 -15.20 10.21
C GLU A 136 -6.10 -14.23 10.58
N THR A 137 -7.07 -13.96 9.70
CA THR A 137 -8.13 -12.97 10.02
C THR A 137 -9.38 -13.57 10.70
N GLN A 138 -9.42 -14.87 11.02
CA GLN A 138 -10.58 -15.50 11.69
C GLN A 138 -10.41 -15.76 13.20
N SER A 139 -9.29 -15.40 13.82
CA SER A 139 -9.02 -15.77 15.22
C SER A 139 -8.88 -14.59 16.18
N GLU A 140 -9.80 -13.63 16.20
CA GLU A 140 -9.87 -12.73 17.37
C GLU A 140 -11.26 -12.09 17.60
N GLN A 141 -12.32 -12.90 17.73
CA GLN A 141 -13.52 -12.50 18.46
C GLN A 141 -14.18 -13.71 19.15
N LYS A 142 -13.70 -14.06 20.36
CA LYS A 142 -14.51 -14.68 21.42
C LYS A 142 -13.73 -14.79 22.73
N ASP A 143 -13.71 -13.69 23.48
CA ASP A 143 -13.60 -13.61 24.95
C ASP A 143 -14.03 -12.17 25.25
N SER A 144 -15.16 -11.89 25.90
CA SER A 144 -15.45 -12.33 27.25
C SER A 144 -16.95 -12.56 27.48
N GLU A 145 -17.19 -13.58 28.30
CA GLU A 145 -18.38 -13.82 29.13
C GLU A 145 -18.51 -12.77 30.25
#